data_AF-A0A0D2M7P0-F1
#
_entry.id   AF-A0A0D2M7P0-F1
#
_cell.length_a   1.000
_cell.length_b   1.000
_cell.length_c   1.000
_cell.angle_alpha   90.00
_cell.angle_beta   90.00
_cell.angle_gamma   90.00
#
_symmetry.space_group_name_H-M   'P 1'
#
loop_
_entity.id
_entity.type
_entity.pdbx_description
1 polymer ?
#
loop_
_entity_poly.entity_id
_entity_poly.type
_entity_poly.pdbx_seq_one_letter_code
_entity_poly.pdbx_strand_id
1 'polypeptide(L)'
;MLNWRPFFRPAGIAQRAIQGQRRSIHATIPRALEIQPRPGGVLAKLRFRADGQPRSRWMGAFVGTLLFTNIVTMVSMFDLIEESESALGVLAGVVYMHKLDLEYSTVNLDDPVGTYMYFRRMYQAFSQLSDEEMDPLFKHFNKLAFSSEESDAEMQERLHEITRQVAEEIHATLRDIDSDSILNLANHILLVMKDALESMLELLQDVEDADSDGKYSFQLIKARSRKDPGTSTKDYEVLG
;
A
#
# COMPACT_ATOMS: atom_id res chain seq x y z
N MET A 1 -55.43 61.98 -21.63
CA MET A 1 -56.21 61.66 -22.85
C MET A 1 -55.27 61.01 -23.85
N LEU A 2 -55.41 59.69 -24.04
CA LEU A 2 -54.71 58.95 -25.09
C LEU A 2 -55.30 59.35 -26.45
N ASN A 3 -54.45 59.72 -27.41
CA ASN A 3 -54.83 59.78 -28.82
C ASN A 3 -53.83 58.97 -29.64
N TRP A 4 -54.24 57.75 -29.94
CA TRP A 4 -53.67 56.90 -30.98
C TRP A 4 -53.94 57.52 -32.36
N ARG A 5 -52.92 57.62 -33.21
CA ARG A 5 -53.10 57.78 -34.66
C ARG A 5 -52.14 56.84 -35.41
N PRO A 6 -52.64 56.07 -36.40
CA PRO A 6 -51.87 55.07 -37.12
C PRO A 6 -51.02 55.70 -38.23
N PHE A 7 -49.76 55.30 -38.33
CA PHE A 7 -48.94 55.56 -39.52
C PHE A 7 -49.05 54.37 -40.49
N PHE A 8 -49.92 54.53 -41.49
CA PHE A 8 -49.88 53.75 -42.72
C PHE A 8 -48.53 53.97 -43.42
N ARG A 9 -47.81 52.88 -43.73
CA ARG A 9 -46.70 52.87 -44.69
C ARG A 9 -47.19 52.21 -45.98
N PRO A 10 -47.09 52.87 -47.15
CA PRO A 10 -47.43 52.23 -48.41
C PRO A 10 -46.35 51.20 -48.78
N ALA A 11 -46.82 50.02 -49.16
CA ALA A 11 -46.03 49.00 -49.83
C ALA A 11 -45.64 49.48 -51.23
N GLY A 12 -44.35 49.65 -51.48
CA GLY A 12 -43.78 49.84 -52.81
C GLY A 12 -42.96 48.60 -53.18
N ILE A 13 -43.62 47.59 -53.73
CA ILE A 13 -42.95 46.40 -54.29
C ILE A 13 -42.48 46.74 -55.71
N ALA A 14 -41.16 46.58 -55.89
CA ALA A 14 -40.43 46.11 -57.07
C ALA A 14 -40.85 46.62 -58.47
N GLN A 15 -39.87 47.12 -59.22
CA GLN A 15 -39.31 46.37 -60.35
C GLN A 15 -38.17 47.14 -61.06
N ARG A 16 -37.17 46.36 -61.49
CA ARG A 16 -36.24 46.63 -62.59
C ARG A 16 -35.09 47.62 -62.35
N ALA A 17 -34.01 47.06 -61.81
CA ALA A 17 -32.73 47.13 -62.50
C ALA A 17 -32.02 45.79 -62.33
N ILE A 18 -32.33 44.86 -63.23
CA ILE A 18 -31.54 43.66 -63.50
C ILE A 18 -30.27 44.18 -64.20
N GLN A 19 -29.33 44.67 -63.42
CA GLN A 19 -27.97 44.92 -63.88
C GLN A 19 -27.17 43.72 -63.43
N GLY A 20 -27.06 42.74 -64.32
CA GLY A 20 -26.30 41.52 -64.11
C GLY A 20 -24.86 41.86 -63.74
N GLN A 21 -24.56 41.79 -62.44
CA GLN A 21 -23.21 41.87 -61.94
C GLN A 21 -22.49 40.61 -62.43
N ARG A 22 -21.80 40.72 -63.57
CA ARG A 22 -20.88 39.69 -64.07
C ARG A 22 -19.78 39.53 -63.01
N ARG A 23 -20.00 38.62 -62.06
CA ARG A 23 -18.96 38.13 -61.16
C ARG A 23 -17.94 37.44 -62.06
N SER A 24 -16.74 38.01 -62.15
CA SER A 24 -15.59 37.30 -62.71
C SER A 24 -15.39 36.06 -61.84
N ILE A 25 -15.72 34.90 -62.39
CA ILE A 25 -15.33 33.63 -61.79
C ILE A 25 -13.82 33.56 -61.96
N HIS A 26 -13.08 33.99 -60.94
CA HIS A 26 -11.69 33.55 -60.81
C HIS A 26 -11.76 32.05 -60.51
N ALA A 27 -11.68 31.26 -61.57
CA ALA A 27 -11.33 29.86 -61.48
C ALA A 27 -9.89 29.81 -60.97
N THR A 28 -9.71 29.84 -59.65
CA THR A 28 -8.46 29.37 -59.06
C THR A 28 -8.33 27.92 -59.46
N ILE A 29 -7.35 27.62 -60.31
CA ILE A 29 -6.93 26.26 -60.61
C ILE A 29 -6.85 25.52 -59.27
N PRO A 30 -7.52 24.35 -59.10
CA PRO A 30 -7.35 23.59 -57.88
C PRO A 30 -5.86 23.24 -57.82
N ARG A 31 -5.12 23.93 -56.94
CA ARG A 31 -3.77 23.55 -56.58
C ARG A 31 -3.95 22.13 -56.07
N ALA A 32 -3.46 21.15 -56.81
CA ALA A 32 -3.46 19.77 -56.36
C ALA A 32 -2.81 19.79 -54.98
N LEU A 33 -3.63 19.66 -53.93
CA LEU A 33 -3.13 19.40 -52.59
C LEU A 33 -2.52 18.03 -52.73
N GLU A 34 -1.21 17.99 -52.89
CA GLU A 34 -0.44 16.77 -52.87
C GLU A 34 -0.60 16.22 -51.46
N ILE A 35 -1.64 15.40 -51.25
CA ILE A 35 -1.96 14.77 -49.98
C ILE A 35 -0.84 13.76 -49.76
N GLN A 36 0.19 14.17 -49.01
CA GLN A 36 1.24 13.26 -48.63
C GLN A 36 0.63 12.21 -47.69
N PRO A 37 0.73 10.91 -48.04
CA PRO A 37 0.20 9.87 -47.16
C PRO A 37 0.93 9.91 -45.82
N ARG A 38 0.20 9.61 -44.73
CA ARG A 38 0.81 9.55 -43.40
C ARG A 38 2.02 8.60 -43.40
N PRO A 39 3.10 8.92 -42.66
CA PRO A 39 4.20 7.99 -42.49
C PRO A 39 3.71 6.69 -41.82
N GLY A 40 4.37 5.57 -42.10
CA GLY A 40 4.07 4.28 -41.47
C GLY A 40 4.35 4.31 -39.96
N GLY A 41 3.63 3.49 -39.19
CA GLY A 41 3.86 3.31 -37.74
C GLY A 41 2.73 3.78 -36.84
N VAL A 42 2.69 3.26 -35.61
CA VAL A 42 1.62 3.52 -34.63
C VAL A 42 1.62 4.99 -34.18
N LEU A 43 2.80 5.56 -33.95
CA LEU A 43 2.96 6.97 -33.60
C LEU A 43 2.45 7.92 -34.69
N ALA A 44 2.63 7.54 -35.96
CA ALA A 44 2.13 8.33 -37.08
C ALA A 44 0.60 8.30 -37.19
N LYS A 45 -0.05 7.16 -36.84
CA LYS A 45 -1.52 7.08 -36.75
C LYS A 45 -2.10 7.95 -35.63
N LEU A 46 -1.36 8.11 -34.54
CA LEU A 46 -1.74 8.91 -33.37
C LEU A 46 -1.55 10.41 -33.62
N ARG A 47 -0.46 10.80 -34.30
CA ARG A 47 -0.10 12.21 -34.53
C ARG A 47 -0.72 12.80 -35.81
N PHE A 48 -0.95 11.99 -36.84
CA PHE A 48 -1.44 12.44 -38.14
C PHE A 48 -2.79 11.81 -38.48
N ARG A 49 -3.59 12.54 -39.26
CA ARG A 49 -4.83 12.04 -39.85
C ARG A 49 -4.50 11.16 -41.07
N ALA A 50 -5.52 10.51 -41.66
CA ALA A 50 -5.32 9.63 -42.83
C ALA A 50 -4.82 10.40 -44.07
N ASP A 51 -5.14 11.69 -44.14
CA ASP A 51 -4.70 12.68 -45.14
C ASP A 51 -3.29 13.27 -44.83
N GLY A 52 -2.56 12.73 -43.86
CA GLY A 52 -1.20 13.17 -43.54
C GLY A 52 -1.10 14.50 -42.78
N GLN A 53 -2.21 15.22 -42.57
CA GLN A 53 -2.19 16.46 -41.79
C GLN A 53 -2.05 16.17 -40.29
N PRO A 54 -1.31 17.02 -39.53
CA PRO A 54 -1.19 16.85 -38.09
C PRO A 54 -2.55 16.98 -37.40
N ARG A 55 -2.84 16.09 -36.46
CA ARG A 55 -4.02 16.21 -35.58
C ARG A 55 -3.88 17.44 -34.67
N SER A 56 -5.00 17.95 -34.17
CA SER A 56 -5.01 19.16 -33.33
C SER A 56 -4.17 18.96 -32.06
N ARG A 57 -3.51 20.02 -31.60
CA ARG A 57 -2.71 20.02 -30.36
C ARG A 57 -3.56 19.60 -29.15
N TRP A 58 -4.84 19.94 -29.16
CA TRP A 58 -5.83 19.52 -28.16
C TRP A 58 -6.06 18.01 -28.12
N MET A 59 -6.06 17.32 -29.27
CA MET A 59 -6.16 15.86 -29.30
C MET A 59 -4.90 15.22 -28.69
N GLY A 60 -3.72 15.79 -28.95
CA GLY A 60 -2.47 15.36 -28.32
C GLY A 60 -2.47 15.57 -26.81
N ALA A 61 -2.97 16.72 -26.34
CA ALA A 61 -3.15 17.00 -24.92
C ALA A 61 -4.13 16.00 -24.28
N PHE A 62 -5.28 15.75 -24.90
CA PHE A 62 -6.27 14.79 -24.42
C PHE A 62 -5.70 13.37 -24.29
N VAL A 63 -4.98 12.89 -25.30
CA VAL A 63 -4.32 11.58 -25.25
C VAL A 63 -3.23 11.55 -24.18
N GLY A 64 -2.43 12.62 -24.06
CA GLY A 64 -1.40 12.74 -23.03
C GLY A 64 -1.98 12.74 -21.63
N THR A 65 -3.07 13.46 -21.39
CA THR A 65 -3.79 13.45 -20.12
C THR A 65 -4.36 12.07 -19.83
N LEU A 66 -4.97 11.39 -20.81
CA LEU A 66 -5.46 10.03 -20.63
C LEU A 66 -4.35 9.05 -20.24
N LEU A 67 -3.21 9.10 -20.93
CA LEU A 67 -2.06 8.26 -20.59
C LEU A 67 -1.53 8.57 -19.20
N PHE A 68 -1.40 9.85 -18.86
CA PHE A 68 -0.95 10.27 -17.53
C PHE A 68 -1.91 9.81 -16.43
N THR A 69 -3.23 10.01 -16.62
CA THR A 69 -4.24 9.53 -15.67
C THR A 69 -4.22 8.02 -15.53
N ASN A 70 -3.95 7.29 -16.61
CA ASN A 70 -3.87 5.83 -16.57
C ASN A 70 -2.66 5.38 -15.75
N ILE A 71 -1.49 5.97 -15.98
CA ILE A 71 -0.27 5.68 -15.21
C ILE A 71 -0.48 6.01 -13.72
N VAL A 72 -1.00 7.20 -13.41
CA VAL A 72 -1.27 7.59 -12.02
C VAL A 72 -2.26 6.64 -11.37
N THR A 73 -3.36 6.29 -12.05
CA THR A 73 -4.34 5.33 -11.54
C THR A 73 -3.70 3.97 -11.29
N MET A 74 -2.82 3.51 -12.18
CA MET A 74 -2.15 2.22 -12.04
C MET A 74 -1.22 2.21 -10.82
N VAL A 75 -0.42 3.26 -10.62
CA VAL A 75 0.44 3.41 -9.43
C VAL A 75 -0.40 3.45 -8.15
N SER A 76 -1.44 4.28 -8.11
CA SER A 76 -2.31 4.35 -6.94
C SER A 76 -3.07 3.05 -6.66
N MET A 77 -3.38 2.27 -7.70
CA MET A 77 -4.00 0.96 -7.53
C MET A 77 -3.01 -0.05 -6.92
N PHE A 78 -1.73 0.01 -7.28
CA PHE A 78 -0.70 -0.80 -6.64
C PHE A 78 -0.57 -0.46 -5.16
N ASP A 79 -0.48 0.82 -4.81
CA ASP A 79 -0.41 1.26 -3.41
C ASP A 79 -1.63 0.77 -2.62
N LEU A 80 -2.83 0.85 -3.21
CA LEU A 80 -4.07 0.39 -2.57
C LEU A 80 -4.09 -1.13 -2.39
N ILE A 81 -3.57 -1.90 -3.35
CA ILE A 81 -3.47 -3.35 -3.23
C ILE A 81 -2.52 -3.70 -2.08
N GLU A 82 -1.33 -3.10 -2.03
CA GLU A 82 -0.35 -3.35 -0.97
C GLU A 82 -0.91 -3.00 0.42
N GLU A 83 -1.59 -1.85 0.55
CA GLU A 83 -2.26 -1.47 1.79
C GLU A 83 -3.39 -2.44 2.16
N SER A 84 -4.15 -2.93 1.17
CA SER A 84 -5.22 -3.91 1.41
C SER A 84 -4.69 -5.27 1.83
N GLU A 85 -3.57 -5.73 1.26
CA GLU A 85 -2.90 -6.97 1.63
C GLU A 85 -2.36 -6.87 3.06
N SER A 86 -1.74 -5.73 3.42
CA SER A 86 -1.28 -5.47 4.78
C SER A 86 -2.45 -5.49 5.77
N ALA A 87 -3.55 -4.77 5.47
CA ALA A 87 -4.73 -4.73 6.33
C ALA A 87 -5.38 -6.12 6.50
N LEU A 88 -5.46 -6.90 5.42
CA LEU A 88 -5.94 -8.29 5.46
C LEU A 88 -5.02 -9.20 6.28
N GLY A 89 -3.70 -9.04 6.14
CA GLY A 89 -2.70 -9.78 6.92
C GLY A 89 -2.84 -9.51 8.42
N VAL A 90 -2.97 -8.24 8.80
CA VAL A 90 -3.19 -7.82 10.19
C VAL A 90 -4.50 -8.38 10.74
N LEU A 91 -5.60 -8.30 9.97
CA LEU A 91 -6.89 -8.84 10.37
C LEU A 91 -6.86 -10.37 10.54
N ALA A 92 -6.22 -11.08 9.61
CA ALA A 92 -6.02 -12.53 9.72
C ALA A 92 -5.18 -12.87 10.96
N GLY A 93 -4.13 -12.10 11.26
CA GLY A 93 -3.33 -12.24 12.49
C GLY A 93 -4.17 -12.13 13.76
N VAL A 94 -5.08 -11.14 13.85
CA VAL A 94 -6.01 -11.01 14.98
C VAL A 94 -6.94 -12.22 15.09
N VAL A 95 -7.45 -12.74 13.96
CA VAL A 95 -8.33 -13.93 13.97
C VAL A 95 -7.59 -15.17 14.48
N TYR A 96 -6.35 -15.40 14.03
CA TYR A 96 -5.54 -16.51 14.50
C TYR A 96 -5.16 -16.37 15.98
N MET A 97 -4.87 -15.14 16.42
CA MET A 97 -4.63 -14.84 17.83
C MET A 97 -5.86 -15.10 18.69
N HIS A 98 -7.04 -14.66 18.25
CA HIS A 98 -8.29 -14.92 18.97
C HIS A 98 -8.57 -16.43 19.06
N LYS A 99 -8.29 -17.18 18.00
CA LYS A 99 -8.40 -18.65 18.02
C LYS A 99 -7.46 -19.29 19.03
N LEU A 100 -6.22 -18.80 19.12
CA LEU A 100 -5.23 -19.29 20.08
C LEU A 100 -5.59 -18.89 21.52
N ASP A 101 -6.15 -17.70 21.71
CA ASP A 101 -6.58 -17.18 23.01
C ASP A 101 -7.74 -17.98 23.63
N LEU A 102 -8.52 -18.72 22.82
CA LEU A 102 -9.49 -19.68 23.35
C LEU A 102 -8.82 -20.77 24.23
N GLU A 103 -7.55 -21.07 23.96
CA GLU A 103 -6.76 -22.04 24.74
C GLU A 103 -6.09 -21.39 25.96
N TYR A 104 -6.18 -20.07 26.15
CA TYR A 104 -5.53 -19.33 27.26
C TYR A 104 -5.81 -19.95 28.62
N SER A 105 -7.07 -20.33 28.88
CA SER A 105 -7.49 -20.95 30.15
C SER A 105 -6.83 -22.31 30.47
N THR A 106 -6.20 -22.94 29.47
CA THR A 106 -5.50 -24.22 29.61
C THR A 106 -4.00 -24.07 29.81
N VAL A 107 -3.47 -22.85 29.64
CA VAL A 107 -2.05 -22.55 29.75
C VAL A 107 -1.72 -22.20 31.21
N ASN A 108 -0.72 -22.87 31.77
CA ASN A 108 -0.20 -22.50 33.08
C ASN A 108 0.83 -21.37 32.93
N LEU A 109 0.43 -20.14 33.27
CA LEU A 109 1.31 -18.97 33.22
C LEU A 109 2.35 -18.94 34.35
N ASP A 110 2.29 -19.85 35.31
CA ASP A 110 3.33 -19.97 36.35
C ASP A 110 4.50 -20.87 35.91
N ASP A 111 4.39 -21.55 34.76
CA ASP A 111 5.49 -22.31 34.16
C ASP A 111 6.25 -21.43 33.14
N PRO A 112 7.53 -21.08 33.39
CA PRO A 112 8.33 -20.26 32.47
C PRO A 112 8.40 -20.82 31.06
N VAL A 113 8.56 -22.14 30.95
CA VAL A 113 8.70 -22.84 29.68
C VAL A 113 7.38 -22.85 28.91
N GLY A 114 6.28 -23.21 29.58
CA GLY A 114 4.94 -23.19 29.01
C GLY A 114 4.51 -21.79 28.57
N THR A 115 4.81 -20.77 29.37
CA THR A 115 4.48 -19.37 29.07
C THR A 115 5.24 -18.87 27.85
N TYR A 116 6.54 -19.14 27.78
CA TYR A 116 7.36 -18.78 26.62
C TYR A 116 6.89 -19.49 25.34
N MET A 117 6.54 -20.78 25.42
CA MET A 117 6.00 -21.53 24.28
C MET A 117 4.65 -20.97 23.81
N TYR A 118 3.80 -20.53 24.75
CA TYR A 118 2.55 -19.85 24.43
C TYR A 118 2.79 -18.51 23.73
N PHE A 119 3.71 -17.69 24.25
CA PHE A 119 4.13 -16.43 23.62
C PHE A 119 4.67 -16.64 22.20
N ARG A 120 5.53 -17.65 21.99
CA ARG A 120 6.06 -17.99 20.67
C ARG A 120 4.92 -18.32 19.68
N ARG A 121 3.92 -19.09 20.13
CA ARG A 121 2.75 -19.43 19.29
C ARG A 121 1.87 -18.21 19.03
N MET A 122 1.71 -17.31 20.01
CA MET A 122 1.04 -16.02 19.81
C MET A 122 1.75 -15.21 18.71
N TYR A 123 3.06 -15.04 18.82
CA TYR A 123 3.83 -14.30 17.84
C TYR A 123 3.75 -14.94 16.44
N GLN A 124 3.80 -16.28 16.36
CA GLN A 124 3.61 -17.02 15.11
C GLN A 124 2.22 -16.82 14.51
N ALA A 125 1.17 -16.91 15.33
CA ALA A 125 -0.22 -16.73 14.91
C ALA A 125 -0.46 -15.32 14.34
N PHE A 126 0.16 -14.31 14.94
CA PHE A 126 0.02 -12.92 14.50
C PHE A 126 0.87 -12.60 13.26
N SER A 127 2.15 -13.02 13.25
CA SER A 127 3.09 -12.72 12.16
C SER A 127 2.92 -13.61 10.93
N GLN A 128 2.20 -14.72 11.06
CA GLN A 128 1.99 -15.72 10.00
C GLN A 128 3.31 -16.30 9.43
N LEU A 129 4.40 -16.19 10.20
CA LEU A 129 5.70 -16.74 9.83
C LEU A 129 5.69 -18.26 9.92
N SER A 130 6.45 -18.89 9.02
CA SER A 130 6.68 -20.33 9.07
C SER A 130 7.57 -20.70 10.26
N ASP A 131 7.52 -21.96 10.70
CA ASP A 131 8.41 -22.46 11.77
C ASP A 131 9.89 -22.26 11.40
N GLU A 132 10.23 -22.37 10.12
CA GLU A 132 11.59 -22.19 9.58
C GLU A 132 12.12 -20.75 9.75
N GLU A 133 11.24 -19.75 9.69
CA GLU A 133 11.57 -18.33 9.87
C GLU A 133 11.53 -17.92 11.35
N MET A 134 10.68 -18.58 12.14
CA MET A 134 10.54 -18.37 13.58
C MET A 134 11.71 -18.94 14.37
N ASP A 135 12.18 -20.13 14.03
CA ASP A 135 13.27 -20.82 14.73
C ASP A 135 14.55 -19.98 14.88
N PRO A 136 15.10 -19.31 13.85
CA PRO A 136 16.29 -18.48 14.00
C PRO A 136 16.05 -17.24 14.88
N LEU A 137 14.86 -16.63 14.84
CA LEU A 137 14.51 -15.48 15.68
C LEU A 137 14.47 -15.86 17.17
N PHE A 138 13.92 -17.04 17.45
CA PHE A 138 13.71 -17.52 18.82
C PHE A 138 14.82 -18.45 19.32
N LYS A 139 15.82 -18.79 18.50
CA LYS A 139 16.90 -19.72 18.87
C LYS A 139 17.66 -19.27 20.13
N HIS A 140 17.96 -17.98 20.23
CA HIS A 140 18.69 -17.43 21.37
C HIS A 140 17.82 -17.36 22.63
N PHE A 141 16.54 -17.04 22.48
CA PHE A 141 15.57 -17.08 23.59
C PHE A 141 15.28 -18.52 24.04
N ASN A 142 15.24 -19.49 23.13
CA ASN A 142 15.13 -20.91 23.45
C ASN A 142 16.33 -21.35 24.29
N LYS A 143 17.55 -20.93 23.93
CA LYS A 143 18.72 -21.23 24.75
C LYS A 143 18.56 -20.63 26.16
N LEU A 144 18.07 -19.41 26.29
CA LEU A 144 17.84 -18.76 27.59
C LEU A 144 16.74 -19.47 28.41
N ALA A 145 15.61 -19.83 27.79
CA ALA A 145 14.46 -20.44 28.43
C ALA A 145 14.65 -21.92 28.81
N PHE A 146 15.51 -22.65 28.09
CA PHE A 146 15.69 -24.11 28.27
C PHE A 146 17.09 -24.51 28.76
N SER A 147 18.07 -23.62 28.82
CA SER A 147 19.40 -23.96 29.34
C SER A 147 19.40 -24.05 30.86
N SER A 148 19.77 -25.21 31.39
CA SER A 148 19.87 -25.50 32.83
C SER A 148 21.26 -25.29 33.41
N GLU A 149 22.24 -24.89 32.59
CA GLU A 149 23.62 -24.64 33.04
C GLU A 149 23.78 -23.16 33.37
N GLU A 150 23.72 -22.80 34.67
CA GLU A 150 24.16 -21.52 35.28
C GLU A 150 23.77 -20.21 34.57
N SER A 151 22.87 -20.24 33.59
CA SER A 151 22.24 -19.09 32.97
C SER A 151 21.45 -18.39 34.06
N ASP A 152 21.76 -17.11 34.30
CA ASP A 152 21.19 -16.28 35.35
C ASP A 152 19.72 -16.59 35.58
N ALA A 153 19.40 -17.23 36.70
CA ALA A 153 18.02 -17.52 37.10
C ALA A 153 17.18 -16.22 37.08
N GLU A 154 17.82 -15.09 37.36
CA GLU A 154 17.25 -13.75 37.25
C GLU A 154 16.82 -13.41 35.81
N MET A 155 17.58 -13.79 34.78
CA MET A 155 17.19 -13.56 33.38
C MET A 155 16.06 -14.48 32.92
N GLN A 156 16.04 -15.74 33.39
CA GLN A 156 14.93 -16.63 33.12
C GLN A 156 13.64 -16.12 33.76
N GLU A 157 13.73 -15.59 34.99
CA GLU A 157 12.62 -14.94 35.68
C GLU A 157 12.15 -13.69 34.93
N ARG A 158 13.06 -12.81 34.49
CA ARG A 158 12.70 -11.63 33.67
C ARG A 158 12.08 -12.01 32.32
N LEU A 159 12.61 -13.03 31.64
CA LEU A 159 12.02 -13.55 30.41
C LEU A 159 10.60 -14.08 30.63
N HIS A 160 10.41 -14.80 31.74
CA HIS A 160 9.10 -15.29 32.14
C HIS A 160 8.14 -14.15 32.45
N GLU A 161 8.58 -13.13 33.19
CA GLU A 161 7.79 -11.95 33.52
C GLU A 161 7.32 -11.21 32.26
N ILE A 162 8.24 -10.94 31.31
CA ILE A 162 7.89 -10.29 30.04
C ILE A 162 6.85 -11.12 29.28
N THR A 163 7.11 -12.42 29.10
CA THR A 163 6.22 -13.29 28.31
C THR A 163 4.85 -13.48 28.98
N ARG A 164 4.81 -13.53 30.31
CA ARG A 164 3.58 -13.58 31.10
C ARG A 164 2.77 -12.28 30.97
N GLN A 165 3.41 -11.13 31.18
CA GLN A 165 2.76 -9.83 31.10
C GLN A 165 2.12 -9.62 29.72
N VAL A 166 2.85 -9.98 28.66
CA VAL A 166 2.36 -9.86 27.29
C VAL A 166 1.19 -10.81 27.02
N ALA A 167 1.26 -12.05 27.51
CA ALA A 167 0.15 -13.00 27.37
C ALA A 167 -1.11 -12.49 28.09
N GLU A 168 -0.97 -11.91 29.29
CA GLU A 168 -2.08 -11.32 30.06
C GLU A 168 -2.64 -10.06 29.38
N GLU A 169 -1.78 -9.16 28.90
CA GLU A 169 -2.18 -7.92 28.23
C GLU A 169 -2.91 -8.19 26.91
N ILE A 170 -2.38 -9.11 26.08
CA ILE A 170 -3.03 -9.50 24.83
C ILE A 170 -4.37 -10.18 25.12
N HIS A 171 -4.44 -11.08 26.12
CA HIS A 171 -5.70 -11.72 26.51
C HIS A 171 -6.75 -10.69 26.94
N ALA A 172 -6.37 -9.72 27.79
CA ALA A 172 -7.25 -8.63 28.21
C ALA A 172 -7.75 -7.83 27.01
N THR A 173 -6.84 -7.51 26.08
CA THR A 173 -7.18 -6.75 24.88
C THR A 173 -8.13 -7.51 23.95
N LEU A 174 -7.93 -8.83 23.78
CA LEU A 174 -8.78 -9.69 22.97
C LEU A 174 -10.16 -9.97 23.62
N ARG A 175 -10.30 -9.75 24.92
CA ARG A 175 -11.58 -9.89 25.64
C ARG A 175 -12.47 -8.67 25.48
N ASP A 176 -11.88 -7.48 25.41
CA ASP A 176 -12.58 -6.19 25.32
C ASP A 176 -12.79 -5.73 23.86
N ILE A 177 -12.92 -6.68 22.91
CA ILE A 177 -13.09 -6.35 21.49
C ILE A 177 -14.44 -5.67 21.27
N ASP A 178 -14.39 -4.37 20.95
CA ASP A 178 -15.49 -3.65 20.33
C ASP A 178 -15.34 -3.69 18.80
N SER A 179 -16.45 -3.91 18.08
CA SER A 179 -16.42 -4.15 16.62
C SER A 179 -15.91 -2.96 15.82
N ASP A 180 -15.99 -1.75 16.38
CA ASP A 180 -15.63 -0.50 15.70
C ASP A 180 -14.12 -0.21 15.74
N SER A 181 -13.30 -1.02 16.44
CA SER A 181 -11.88 -0.72 16.67
C SER A 181 -10.89 -1.85 16.33
N ILE A 182 -11.24 -2.82 15.48
CA ILE A 182 -10.37 -3.96 15.16
C ILE A 182 -8.98 -3.52 14.67
N LEU A 183 -8.88 -2.44 13.88
CA LEU A 183 -7.59 -1.90 13.44
C LEU A 183 -6.77 -1.32 14.61
N ASN A 184 -7.41 -0.62 15.54
CA ASN A 184 -6.74 -0.08 16.73
C ASN A 184 -6.29 -1.21 17.66
N LEU A 185 -7.12 -2.25 17.79
CA LEU A 185 -6.80 -3.47 18.52
C LEU A 185 -5.55 -4.15 17.93
N ALA A 186 -5.55 -4.35 16.62
CA ALA A 186 -4.44 -5.02 15.95
C ALA A 186 -3.13 -4.21 16.04
N ASN A 187 -3.24 -2.89 15.93
CA ASN A 187 -2.10 -2.00 16.12
C ASN A 187 -1.58 -2.04 17.57
N HIS A 188 -2.48 -2.12 18.55
CA HIS A 188 -2.09 -2.27 19.95
C HIS A 188 -1.37 -3.61 20.19
N ILE A 189 -1.91 -4.73 19.68
CA ILE A 189 -1.25 -6.05 19.77
C ILE A 189 0.14 -6.02 19.11
N LEU A 190 0.28 -5.35 17.96
CA LEU A 190 1.58 -5.15 17.29
C LEU A 190 2.57 -4.41 18.18
N LEU A 191 2.13 -3.33 18.83
CA LEU A 191 2.98 -2.55 19.73
C LEU A 191 3.40 -3.39 20.94
N VAL A 192 2.46 -4.11 21.57
CA VAL A 192 2.77 -4.99 22.71
C VAL A 192 3.78 -6.08 22.33
N MET A 193 3.59 -6.75 21.18
CA MET A 193 4.54 -7.76 20.69
C MET A 193 5.91 -7.17 20.35
N LYS A 194 5.93 -5.97 19.78
CA LYS A 194 7.17 -5.26 19.45
C LYS A 194 7.93 -4.90 20.73
N ASP A 195 7.26 -4.30 21.70
CA ASP A 195 7.86 -3.88 22.96
C ASP A 195 8.39 -5.10 23.72
N ALA A 196 7.64 -6.21 23.72
CA ALA A 196 8.09 -7.48 24.27
C ALA A 196 9.39 -7.98 23.64
N LEU A 197 9.46 -8.00 22.30
CA LEU A 197 10.66 -8.40 21.58
C LEU A 197 11.83 -7.47 21.86
N GLU A 198 11.60 -6.15 21.95
CA GLU A 198 12.65 -5.19 22.30
C GLU A 198 13.18 -5.44 23.72
N SER A 199 12.31 -5.66 24.71
CA SER A 199 12.72 -6.03 26.07
C SER A 199 13.45 -7.37 26.14
N MET A 200 13.00 -8.38 25.40
CA MET A 200 13.71 -9.67 25.31
C MET A 200 15.09 -9.49 24.66
N LEU A 201 15.20 -8.64 23.63
CA LEU A 201 16.47 -8.32 22.97
C LEU A 201 17.44 -7.56 23.88
N GLU A 202 16.94 -6.72 24.79
CA GLU A 202 17.75 -6.07 25.82
C GLU A 202 18.35 -7.10 26.78
N LEU A 203 17.55 -8.09 27.23
CA LEU A 203 18.04 -9.20 28.06
C LEU A 203 19.18 -9.97 27.39
N LEU A 204 19.16 -10.14 26.06
CA LEU A 204 20.25 -10.82 25.34
C LEU A 204 21.50 -9.95 25.14
N GLN A 205 21.35 -8.62 25.02
CA GLN A 205 22.50 -7.71 24.91
C GLN A 205 23.33 -7.71 26.18
N ASP A 206 22.69 -7.88 27.34
CA ASP A 206 23.38 -7.99 28.63
C ASP A 206 24.21 -9.30 28.75
N VAL A 207 23.94 -10.31 27.90
CA VAL A 207 24.61 -11.62 27.89
C VAL A 207 25.72 -11.72 26.84
N GLU A 208 25.53 -11.10 25.68
CA GLU A 208 26.41 -11.27 24.51
C GLU A 208 27.64 -10.36 24.46
N ASP A 209 28.01 -9.71 25.56
CA ASP A 209 29.33 -9.06 25.66
C ASP A 209 30.51 -10.06 25.59
N ALA A 210 30.23 -11.37 25.45
CA ALA A 210 31.23 -12.44 25.32
C ALA A 210 31.41 -13.07 23.91
N ASP A 211 30.48 -12.95 22.95
CA ASP A 211 30.61 -13.65 21.65
C ASP A 211 30.22 -12.80 20.42
N SER A 212 31.17 -12.66 19.49
CA SER A 212 31.18 -11.69 18.38
C SER A 212 30.18 -12.00 17.24
N ASP A 213 29.66 -13.23 17.14
CA ASP A 213 28.83 -13.65 16.00
C ASP A 213 27.32 -13.41 16.21
N GLY A 214 26.81 -13.51 17.45
CA GLY A 214 25.40 -13.21 17.76
C GLY A 214 25.07 -11.74 17.53
N LYS A 215 25.99 -10.85 17.91
CA LYS A 215 25.88 -9.39 17.77
C LYS A 215 25.54 -8.96 16.34
N TYR A 216 25.96 -9.71 15.31
CA TYR A 216 25.67 -9.41 13.91
C TYR A 216 24.23 -9.77 13.52
N SER A 217 23.73 -10.94 13.94
CA SER A 217 22.33 -11.32 13.74
C SER A 217 21.36 -10.42 14.54
N PHE A 218 21.75 -9.99 15.74
CA PHE A 218 20.94 -9.07 16.54
C PHE A 218 20.89 -7.65 15.97
N GLN A 219 22.00 -7.15 15.44
CA GLN A 219 21.99 -5.89 14.71
C GLN A 219 21.17 -5.97 13.43
N LEU A 220 21.14 -7.11 12.75
CA LEU A 220 20.27 -7.35 11.58
C LEU A 220 18.78 -7.35 11.95
N ILE A 221 18.39 -7.99 13.06
CA ILE A 221 17.00 -7.98 13.55
C ILE A 221 16.59 -6.56 13.99
N LYS A 222 17.45 -5.85 14.74
CA LYS A 222 17.23 -4.47 15.17
C LYS A 222 17.19 -3.48 14.00
N ALA A 223 18.01 -3.70 12.98
CA ALA A 223 18.02 -2.89 11.76
C ALA A 223 16.80 -3.16 10.87
N ARG A 224 16.29 -4.40 10.84
CA ARG A 224 15.01 -4.74 10.16
C ARG A 224 13.80 -4.17 10.90
N SER A 225 13.76 -4.24 12.23
CA SER A 225 12.68 -3.66 13.04
C SER A 225 12.60 -2.12 12.95
N ARG A 226 13.74 -1.44 12.77
CA ARG A 226 13.79 0.03 12.58
C ARG A 226 13.51 0.48 11.15
N LYS A 227 13.54 -0.41 10.16
CA LYS A 227 13.18 -0.08 8.78
C LYS A 227 11.68 -0.30 8.64
N ASP A 228 10.96 0.73 8.21
CA ASP A 228 9.51 0.70 8.03
C ASP A 228 9.03 -0.59 7.37
N PRO A 229 7.91 -1.19 7.83
CA PRO A 229 7.34 -2.40 7.24
C PRO A 229 7.03 -2.27 5.73
N GLY A 230 6.94 -1.04 5.19
CA GLY A 230 6.79 -0.76 3.76
C GLY A 230 8.07 -0.81 2.92
N THR A 231 9.20 -1.31 3.44
CA THR A 231 10.46 -1.42 2.67
C THR A 231 10.97 -2.85 2.45
N SER A 232 10.38 -3.86 3.10
CA SER A 232 10.87 -5.25 2.99
C SER A 232 10.49 -5.94 1.67
N THR A 233 9.51 -5.43 0.92
CA THR A 233 9.09 -5.97 -0.38
C THR A 233 10.05 -5.64 -1.52
N LYS A 234 10.98 -4.68 -1.35
CA LYS A 234 11.87 -4.20 -2.43
C LYS A 234 13.16 -5.01 -2.61
N ASP A 235 13.53 -5.85 -1.65
CA ASP A 235 14.83 -6.55 -1.68
C ASP A 235 14.82 -7.82 -2.57
N TYR A 236 13.65 -8.22 -3.11
CA TYR A 236 13.54 -9.36 -4.04
C TYR A 236 13.50 -8.98 -5.53
N GLU A 237 13.46 -7.69 -5.91
CA GLU A 237 13.37 -7.26 -7.32
C GLU A 237 14.71 -6.93 -8.01
N VAL A 238 15.86 -7.00 -7.31
CA VAL A 238 17.17 -6.58 -7.88
C VAL A 238 18.00 -7.75 -8.47
N LEU A 239 17.39 -8.92 -8.66
CA LEU A 239 18.00 -10.00 -9.44
C LEU A 239 17.21 -10.22 -10.75
N GLY A 240 17.37 -9.27 -11.67
CA GLY A 240 16.91 -9.32 -13.05
C GLY A 240 17.77 -8.46 -13.97
#